data_AF-A0A6B3F2I6-F1
#
_entry.id   AF-A0A6B3F2I6-F1
#
_cell.length_a   1.000
_cell.length_b   1.000
_cell.length_c   1.000
_cell.angle_alpha   90.00
_cell.angle_beta   90.00
_cell.angle_gamma   90.00
#
_symmetry.space_group_name_H-M   'P 1'
#
loop_
_entity.id
_entity.type
_entity.pdbx_description
1 polymer ?
#
loop_
_entity_poly.entity_id
_entity_poly.type
_entity_poly.pdbx_seq_one_letter_code
_entity_poly.pdbx_strand_id
1 'polypeptide(L)'
;VMWERGLVAEVRALERQGLREGRTASRALGYQQVLAALAGECDEEEARAETVRATKRFARRQDTWFRRDPRIHWLDGGLSGREELSGRALALVERAVTA
;
A
#
# COMPACT_ATOMS: atom_id res chain seq x y z
N VAL A 1 5.86 -9.40 -8.05
CA VAL A 1 5.82 -8.03 -8.60
C VAL A 1 6.75 -7.03 -7.90
N MET A 2 6.52 -6.55 -6.65
CA MET A 2 7.41 -5.51 -6.06
C MET A 2 8.88 -5.96 -5.93
N TRP A 3 9.09 -7.20 -5.48
CA TRP A 3 10.43 -7.80 -5.38
C TRP A 3 11.13 -7.89 -6.74
N GLU A 4 10.46 -8.50 -7.72
CA GLU A 4 10.96 -8.62 -9.10
C GLU A 4 11.22 -7.25 -9.76
N ARG A 5 10.54 -6.19 -9.32
CA ARG A 5 10.71 -4.82 -9.81
C ARG A 5 11.80 -4.03 -9.07
N GLY A 6 12.60 -4.68 -8.23
CA GLY A 6 13.80 -4.07 -7.65
C GLY A 6 13.61 -3.39 -6.29
N LEU A 7 12.58 -3.74 -5.52
CA LEU A 7 12.37 -3.20 -4.16
C LEU A 7 13.62 -3.36 -3.28
N VAL A 8 14.28 -4.52 -3.32
CA VAL A 8 15.49 -4.77 -2.50
C VAL A 8 16.62 -3.82 -2.89
N ALA A 9 16.81 -3.56 -4.18
CA ALA A 9 17.83 -2.64 -4.67
C ALA A 9 17.54 -1.19 -4.25
N GLU A 10 16.27 -0.78 -4.34
CA GLU A 10 15.81 0.53 -3.87
C GLU A 10 16.09 0.73 -2.37
N VAL A 11 15.70 -0.23 -1.53
CA VAL A 11 15.91 -0.15 -0.08
C VAL A 11 17.40 -0.11 0.27
N ARG A 12 18.23 -0.94 -0.38
CA ARG A 12 19.70 -0.89 -0.20
C ARG A 12 20.26 0.49 -0.57
N ALA A 13 19.75 1.12 -1.62
CA ALA A 13 20.18 2.45 -2.04
C ALA A 13 19.80 3.53 -1.02
N LEU A 14 18.56 3.48 -0.52
CA LEU A 14 18.05 4.42 0.48
C LEU A 14 18.68 4.21 1.86
N GLU A 15 19.01 2.97 2.23
CA GLU A 15 19.75 2.66 3.46
C GLU A 15 21.08 3.41 3.52
N ARG A 16 21.82 3.46 2.40
CA ARG A 16 23.05 4.25 2.29
C ARG A 16 22.83 5.77 2.38
N GLN A 17 21.61 6.23 2.21
CA GLN A 17 21.20 7.64 2.33
C GLN A 17 20.57 7.96 3.69
N GLY A 18 20.60 7.02 4.64
CA GLY A 18 20.07 7.22 5.98
C GLY A 18 18.60 6.85 6.16
N LEU A 19 18.10 5.86 5.40
CA LEU A 19 16.72 5.39 5.56
C LEU A 19 16.43 4.91 6.98
N ARG A 20 17.40 4.30 7.67
CA ARG A 20 17.21 3.72 9.02
C ARG A 20 16.93 4.79 10.08
N GLU A 21 17.51 5.97 9.90
CA GLU A 21 17.38 7.13 10.76
C GLU A 21 16.03 7.85 10.53
N GLY A 22 15.39 7.60 9.38
CA GLY A 22 14.09 8.16 9.05
C GLY A 22 12.99 7.64 9.98
N ARG A 23 12.13 8.55 10.48
CA ARG A 23 11.05 8.20 11.42
C ARG A 23 9.89 7.42 10.77
N THR A 24 9.60 7.70 9.49
CA THR A 24 8.40 7.21 8.80
C THR A 24 8.73 6.19 7.72
N ALA A 25 9.66 6.50 6.82
CA ALA A 25 9.97 5.66 5.67
C ALA A 25 10.56 4.30 6.07
N SER A 26 11.42 4.23 7.09
CA SER A 26 11.96 2.97 7.64
C SER A 26 10.88 2.00 8.11
N ARG A 27 9.73 2.52 8.52
CA ARG A 27 8.59 1.75 9.05
C ARG A 27 7.52 1.47 8.01
N ALA A 28 7.71 1.94 6.78
CA ALA A 28 6.78 1.69 5.69
C ALA A 28 6.75 0.19 5.34
N LEU A 29 5.58 -0.30 4.92
CA LEU A 29 5.41 -1.67 4.46
C LEU A 29 6.29 -1.94 3.24
N GLY A 30 6.95 -3.11 3.21
CA GLY A 30 7.98 -3.45 2.26
C GLY A 30 9.36 -3.01 2.73
N TYR A 31 9.53 -1.73 3.06
CA TYR A 31 10.82 -1.17 3.50
C TYR A 31 11.28 -1.78 4.82
N GLN A 32 10.42 -1.81 5.83
CA GLN A 32 10.76 -2.39 7.13
C GLN A 32 11.15 -3.87 7.02
N GLN A 33 10.44 -4.64 6.19
CA GLN A 33 10.71 -6.07 5.99
C GLN A 33 12.05 -6.30 5.28
N VAL A 34 12.35 -5.50 4.25
CA VAL A 34 13.64 -5.59 3.58
C VAL A 34 14.78 -5.14 4.50
N LEU A 35 14.59 -4.10 5.32
CA LEU A 35 15.61 -3.67 6.29
C LEU A 35 15.92 -4.74 7.34
N ALA A 36 14.92 -5.52 7.77
CA ALA A 36 15.10 -6.65 8.67
C ALA A 36 15.91 -7.78 7.99
N ALA A 37 15.60 -8.11 6.74
CA ALA A 37 16.38 -9.08 5.97
C ALA A 37 17.83 -8.63 5.75
N LEU A 38 18.05 -7.34 5.44
CA LEU A 38 19.39 -6.76 5.31
C LEU A 38 20.17 -6.75 6.63
N ALA A 39 19.48 -6.70 7.76
CA ALA A 39 20.08 -6.83 9.10
C ALA A 39 20.34 -8.29 9.51
N GLY A 40 19.94 -9.27 8.70
CA GLY A 40 20.08 -10.70 9.01
C GLY A 40 19.09 -11.21 10.05
N GLU A 41 18.01 -10.47 10.32
CA GLU A 41 16.96 -10.87 11.28
C GLU A 41 16.02 -11.93 10.72
N CYS A 42 15.89 -11.97 9.39
CA CYS A 42 15.15 -12.98 8.63
C CYS A 42 15.78 -13.14 7.23
N ASP A 43 15.39 -14.17 6.51
CA ASP A 43 15.77 -14.29 5.09
C ASP A 43 14.86 -13.46 4.16
N GLU A 44 15.24 -13.40 2.88
CA GLU A 44 14.50 -12.63 1.88
C GLU A 44 13.10 -13.22 1.58
N GLU A 45 12.94 -14.54 1.65
CA GLU A 45 11.66 -15.20 1.41
C GLU A 45 10.68 -14.93 2.55
N GLU A 46 11.16 -14.97 3.79
CA GLU A 46 10.44 -14.62 5.01
C GLU A 46 10.01 -13.16 4.98
N ALA A 47 10.91 -12.24 4.62
CA ALA A 47 10.60 -10.81 4.46
C ALA A 47 9.54 -10.58 3.38
N ARG A 48 9.62 -11.29 2.26
CA ARG A 48 8.64 -11.23 1.17
C ARG A 48 7.28 -11.74 1.64
N ALA A 49 7.24 -12.89 2.31
CA ALA A 49 6.02 -13.46 2.87
C ALA A 49 5.38 -12.51 3.90
N GLU A 50 6.19 -11.91 4.79
CA GLU A 50 5.69 -10.96 5.78
C GLU A 50 5.16 -9.68 5.14
N THR A 51 5.82 -9.16 4.10
CA THR A 51 5.33 -8.00 3.34
C THR A 51 3.93 -8.26 2.79
N VAL A 52 3.70 -9.44 2.20
CA VAL A 52 2.38 -9.84 1.68
C VAL A 52 1.36 -9.92 2.80
N ARG A 53 1.69 -10.56 3.93
CA ARG A 53 0.78 -10.67 5.09
C ARG A 53 0.42 -9.30 5.66
N ALA A 54 1.42 -8.46 5.89
CA ALA A 54 1.24 -7.12 6.46
C ALA A 54 0.44 -6.20 5.52
N THR A 55 0.67 -6.27 4.21
CA THR A 55 -0.11 -5.53 3.20
C THR A 55 -1.59 -5.94 3.22
N LYS A 56 -1.89 -7.26 3.29
CA LYS A 56 -3.27 -7.75 3.42
C LYS A 56 -3.95 -7.26 4.70
N ARG A 57 -3.24 -7.31 5.84
CA ARG A 57 -3.76 -6.79 7.12
C ARG A 57 -4.00 -5.28 7.05
N PHE A 58 -3.11 -4.53 6.42
CA PHE A 58 -3.26 -3.09 6.23
C PHE A 58 -4.47 -2.75 5.37
N ALA A 59 -4.63 -3.40 4.22
CA ALA A 59 -5.80 -3.22 3.35
C ALA A 59 -7.12 -3.49 4.09
N ARG A 60 -7.20 -4.56 4.89
CA ARG A 60 -8.38 -4.85 5.73
C ARG A 60 -8.66 -3.76 6.76
N ARG A 61 -7.61 -3.21 7.38
CA ARG A 61 -7.77 -2.09 8.32
C ARG A 61 -8.27 -0.83 7.62
N GLN A 62 -7.77 -0.54 6.42
CA GLN A 62 -8.25 0.59 5.61
C GLN A 62 -9.72 0.42 5.24
N ASP A 63 -10.13 -0.77 4.78
CA ASP A 63 -11.53 -1.07 4.47
C ASP A 63 -12.45 -0.86 5.70
N THR A 64 -12.10 -1.44 6.85
CA THR A 64 -12.85 -1.22 8.09
C THR A 64 -12.90 0.23 8.52
N TRP A 65 -11.79 0.98 8.38
CA TRP A 65 -11.71 2.39 8.75
C TRP A 65 -12.65 3.23 7.88
N PHE A 66 -12.58 3.08 6.56
CA PHE A 66 -13.41 3.84 5.62
C PHE A 66 -14.89 3.45 5.71
N ARG A 67 -15.22 2.18 5.97
CA ARG A 67 -16.64 1.75 6.09
C ARG A 67 -17.40 2.44 7.23
N ARG A 68 -16.70 2.99 8.21
CA ARG A 68 -17.32 3.73 9.32
C ARG A 68 -17.76 5.14 8.94
N ASP A 69 -17.26 5.69 7.84
CA ASP A 69 -17.61 7.03 7.40
C ASP A 69 -18.77 6.97 6.39
N PRO A 70 -19.99 7.43 6.75
CA PRO A 70 -21.15 7.36 5.87
C PRO A 70 -21.05 8.33 4.69
N ARG A 71 -20.10 9.27 4.68
CA ARG A 71 -19.88 10.21 3.58
C ARG A 71 -19.15 9.56 2.39
N ILE A 72 -18.57 8.37 2.58
CA ILE A 72 -17.78 7.71 1.56
C ILE A 72 -18.68 6.99 0.55
N HIS A 73 -18.51 7.35 -0.72
CA HIS A 73 -19.14 6.66 -1.83
C HIS A 73 -18.22 5.55 -2.36
N TRP A 74 -18.69 4.31 -2.27
CA TRP A 74 -17.94 3.14 -2.71
C TRP A 74 -18.14 2.89 -4.21
N LEU A 75 -17.04 2.75 -4.92
CA LEU A 75 -17.01 2.39 -6.33
C LEU A 75 -16.32 1.03 -6.50
N ASP A 76 -16.93 0.14 -7.29
CA ASP A 76 -16.38 -1.19 -7.55
C ASP A 76 -15.27 -1.12 -8.60
N GLY A 77 -14.03 -1.34 -8.17
CA GLY A 77 -12.84 -1.43 -9.03
C GLY A 77 -12.54 -2.84 -9.56
N GLY A 78 -13.44 -3.80 -9.31
CA GLY A 78 -13.38 -5.14 -9.87
C GLY A 78 -13.45 -5.14 -11.40
N LEU A 79 -13.09 -6.28 -12.02
CA LEU A 79 -13.03 -6.39 -13.49
C LEU A 79 -14.35 -5.99 -14.17
N SER A 80 -15.49 -6.36 -13.57
CA SER A 80 -16.83 -6.06 -14.08
C SER A 80 -17.25 -4.60 -13.93
N GLY A 81 -16.63 -3.83 -13.03
CA GLY A 81 -16.98 -2.42 -12.77
C GLY A 81 -16.01 -1.41 -13.35
N ARG A 82 -14.88 -1.86 -13.90
CA ARG A 82 -13.75 -0.99 -14.27
C ARG A 82 -14.06 -0.06 -15.43
N GLU A 83 -14.79 -0.52 -16.44
CA GLU A 83 -15.12 0.29 -17.63
C GLU A 83 -16.01 1.50 -17.26
N GLU A 84 -16.93 1.31 -16.31
CA GLU A 84 -17.86 2.35 -15.86
C GLU A 84 -17.31 3.21 -14.71
N LEU A 85 -16.16 2.83 -14.13
CA LEU A 85 -15.65 3.39 -12.89
C LEU A 85 -15.48 4.92 -12.97
N SER A 86 -14.88 5.40 -14.06
CA SER A 86 -14.63 6.83 -14.29
C SER A 86 -15.93 7.61 -14.42
N GLY A 87 -16.93 7.07 -15.14
CA GLY A 87 -18.23 7.72 -15.31
C GLY A 87 -19.00 7.81 -13.99
N ARG A 88 -18.99 6.73 -13.19
CA ARG A 88 -19.60 6.71 -11.87
C ARG A 88 -18.92 7.67 -10.90
N ALA A 89 -17.59 7.80 -10.97
CA ALA A 89 -16.83 8.77 -10.17
C ALA A 89 -17.20 10.21 -10.55
N LEU A 90 -17.25 10.53 -11.85
CA LEU A 90 -17.60 11.87 -12.34
C LEU A 90 -19.01 12.27 -11.88
N ALA A 91 -19.99 11.37 -12.02
CA ALA A 91 -21.36 11.64 -11.59
C ALA A 91 -21.50 11.93 -10.09
N LEU A 92 -20.62 11.38 -9.24
CA LEU A 92 -20.60 11.71 -7.81
C LEU A 92 -20.07 13.12 -7.56
N VAL A 93 -19.01 13.52 -8.27
CA VAL A 93 -18.42 14.86 -8.15
C VAL A 93 -19.40 15.93 -8.64
N GLU A 94 -20.04 15.73 -9.80
CA GLU A 94 -20.99 16.70 -10.37
C GLU A 94 -22.19 16.94 -9.44
N ARG A 95 -22.73 15.87 -8.84
CA ARG A 95 -23.83 15.99 -7.86
C ARG A 95 -23.42 16.81 -6.64
N ALA A 96 -22.21 16.63 -6.12
CA ALA A 96 -21.72 17.37 -4.96
C ALA A 96 -21.45 18.85 -5.25
N VAL A 97 -21.17 19.22 -6.50
CA VAL A 97 -20.95 20.62 -6.92
C VAL A 97 -22.28 21.35 -7.16
N THR A 98 -23.32 20.61 -7.56
CA THR A 98 -24.64 21.19 -7.91
C THR A 98 -25.60 21.29 -6.72
N ALA A 99 -25.31 20.59 -5.62
CA ALA A 99 -26.08 20.58 -4.38
C ALA A 99 -25.56 21.63 -3.39
#